data_AF-A0A7J7JXQ3-F1
#
_entry.id   AF-A0A7J7JXQ3-F1
#
_cell.length_a   1.000
_cell.length_b   1.000
_cell.length_c   1.000
_cell.angle_alpha   90.00
_cell.angle_beta   90.00
_cell.angle_gamma   90.00
#
_symmetry.space_group_name_H-M   'P 1'
#
loop_
_entity.id
_entity.type
_entity.pdbx_description
1 polymer ?
#
loop_
_entity_poly.entity_id
_entity_poly.type
_entity_poly.pdbx_seq_one_letter_code
_entity_poly.pdbx_strand_id
1 'polypeptide(L)'
;MPHSLCLTCDILRNILTTLLVTSRICSEYPQLSLSKEEKALLLNQQALENDYHKFVENNLIVHQGLLDKRKGLFARRRMFLMTEGPHLYYVDPVNMVLKGEVPWSRTVRPESKNFKVFFMHTPKRTYYLEDPAGTGKSGAVKLSSCGNITTGLVSPS
;
A
#
# COMPACT_ATOMS: atom_id res chain seq x y z
N MET A 1 29.68 2.10 -48.06
CA MET A 1 29.03 3.05 -47.13
C MET A 1 28.25 2.26 -46.09
N PRO A 2 28.77 2.11 -44.86
CA PRO A 2 28.17 1.29 -43.82
C PRO A 2 27.26 2.11 -42.90
N HIS A 3 26.08 1.61 -42.58
CA HIS A 3 25.25 1.96 -41.41
C HIS A 3 24.49 0.69 -41.06
N SER A 4 24.30 0.24 -39.84
CA SER A 4 24.86 0.53 -38.53
C SER A 4 24.46 -0.68 -37.71
N LEU A 5 25.37 -1.21 -36.90
CA LEU A 5 25.12 -2.33 -36.00
C LEU A 5 23.94 -1.98 -35.07
N CYS A 6 22.88 -2.79 -35.06
CA CYS A 6 21.88 -2.81 -33.99
C CYS A 6 21.85 -4.21 -33.37
N LEU A 7 22.99 -4.60 -32.80
CA LEU A 7 23.16 -5.83 -32.02
C LEU A 7 23.35 -5.53 -30.52
N THR A 8 22.96 -4.34 -30.06
CA THR A 8 23.11 -3.90 -28.66
C THR A 8 21.80 -3.57 -27.94
N CYS A 9 20.63 -3.56 -28.61
CA CYS A 9 19.35 -3.29 -27.92
C CYS A 9 18.72 -4.52 -27.25
N ASP A 10 19.11 -5.74 -27.63
CA ASP A 10 18.58 -6.96 -26.99
C ASP A 10 19.07 -7.14 -25.54
N ILE A 11 20.10 -6.39 -25.12
CA ILE A 11 20.53 -6.30 -23.72
C ILE A 11 19.57 -5.42 -22.89
N LEU A 12 19.03 -4.34 -23.47
CA LEU A 12 18.08 -3.45 -22.78
C LEU A 12 16.74 -4.12 -22.49
N ARG A 13 16.32 -5.07 -23.33
CA ARG A 13 15.14 -5.91 -23.04
C ARG A 13 15.39 -6.91 -21.92
N ASN A 14 16.61 -7.44 -21.79
CA ASN A 14 16.96 -8.33 -20.68
C ASN A 14 16.94 -7.62 -19.31
N ILE A 15 17.24 -6.30 -19.27
CA ILE A 15 17.07 -5.46 -18.06
C ILE A 15 15.58 -5.23 -17.73
N LEU A 16 14.74 -5.01 -18.75
CA LEU A 16 13.28 -4.98 -18.60
C LEU A 16 12.74 -6.28 -17.99
N THR A 17 13.35 -7.44 -18.26
CA THR A 17 12.96 -8.72 -17.69
C THR A 17 13.47 -8.92 -16.25
N THR A 18 14.60 -8.32 -15.85
CA THR A 18 15.02 -8.28 -14.44
C THR A 18 14.09 -7.40 -13.59
N LEU A 19 13.59 -6.28 -14.14
CA LEU A 19 12.49 -5.49 -13.55
C LEU A 19 11.18 -6.30 -13.41
N LEU A 20 10.99 -7.35 -14.21
CA LEU A 20 9.90 -8.32 -14.10
C LEU A 20 10.21 -9.51 -13.18
N VAL A 21 11.32 -9.53 -12.43
CA VAL A 21 11.63 -10.59 -11.42
C VAL A 21 11.53 -10.07 -9.98
N THR A 22 11.78 -8.78 -9.71
CA THR A 22 11.32 -8.12 -8.45
C THR A 22 9.80 -8.26 -8.26
N SER A 23 9.10 -8.32 -9.39
CA SER A 23 7.75 -8.80 -9.65
C SER A 23 7.26 -10.08 -8.92
N ARG A 24 8.10 -10.93 -8.29
CA ARG A 24 7.64 -12.07 -7.46
C ARG A 24 8.08 -12.05 -6.00
N ILE A 25 9.07 -11.25 -5.59
CA ILE A 25 9.66 -11.38 -4.25
C ILE A 25 8.94 -10.52 -3.18
N CYS A 26 8.14 -9.52 -3.55
CA CYS A 26 7.25 -8.83 -2.60
C CYS A 26 5.86 -9.46 -2.46
N SER A 27 5.70 -10.73 -2.87
CA SER A 27 4.40 -11.38 -3.06
C SER A 27 3.48 -11.40 -1.82
N GLU A 28 3.96 -11.17 -0.59
CA GLU A 28 3.08 -11.35 0.59
C GLU A 28 3.39 -10.51 1.84
N TYR A 29 4.20 -9.46 1.74
CA TYR A 29 4.76 -8.65 2.85
C TYR A 29 5.60 -9.41 3.88
N PRO A 30 6.91 -9.14 3.85
CA PRO A 30 7.64 -8.98 5.09
C PRO A 30 8.77 -7.95 4.92
N GLN A 31 8.88 -6.95 5.81
CA GLN A 31 10.12 -6.16 6.03
C GLN A 31 11.01 -5.98 4.77
N LEU A 32 10.55 -5.20 3.81
CA LEU A 32 11.43 -4.72 2.75
C LEU A 32 12.46 -3.81 3.44
N SER A 33 13.59 -4.38 3.85
CA SER A 33 14.76 -3.62 4.33
C SER A 33 15.39 -2.93 3.11
N LEU A 34 14.63 -2.00 2.53
CA LEU A 34 15.11 -1.15 1.45
C LEU A 34 16.27 -0.34 1.98
N SER A 35 17.34 -0.29 1.19
CA SER A 35 18.38 0.70 1.43
C SER A 35 17.79 2.11 1.32
N LYS A 36 18.47 3.09 1.94
CA LYS A 36 18.04 4.49 1.86
C LYS A 36 17.97 4.99 0.41
N GLU A 37 18.87 4.50 -0.45
CA GLU A 37 18.94 4.86 -1.86
C GLU A 37 17.75 4.29 -2.64
N GLU A 38 17.45 3.00 -2.49
CA GLU A 38 16.26 2.38 -3.13
C GLU A 38 14.97 3.06 -2.69
N LYS A 39 14.84 3.36 -1.39
CA LYS A 39 13.69 4.09 -0.88
C LYS A 39 13.56 5.48 -1.52
N ALA A 40 14.66 6.22 -1.66
CA ALA A 40 14.65 7.53 -2.30
C ALA A 40 14.22 7.44 -3.77
N LEU A 41 14.71 6.43 -4.50
CA LEU A 41 14.31 6.17 -5.89
C LEU A 41 12.81 5.87 -5.99
N LEU A 42 12.29 4.99 -5.13
CA LEU A 42 10.86 4.64 -5.09
C LEU A 42 9.98 5.84 -4.71
N LEU A 43 10.42 6.67 -3.77
CA LEU A 43 9.71 7.90 -3.40
C LEU A 43 9.67 8.90 -4.55
N ASN A 44 10.78 9.07 -5.27
CA ASN A 44 10.83 9.93 -6.46
C ASN A 44 9.88 9.41 -7.55
N GLN A 45 9.89 8.11 -7.81
CA GLN A 45 8.95 7.49 -8.74
C GLN A 45 7.49 7.68 -8.29
N GLN A 46 7.18 7.45 -7.01
CA GLN A 46 5.86 7.68 -6.44
C GLN A 46 5.42 9.14 -6.60
N ALA A 47 6.30 10.11 -6.37
CA ALA A 47 5.98 11.53 -6.50
C ALA A 47 5.64 11.93 -7.95
N LEU A 48 6.22 11.25 -8.93
CA LEU A 48 5.99 11.49 -10.36
C LEU A 48 4.76 10.75 -10.89
N GLU A 49 4.54 9.51 -10.47
CA GLU A 49 3.58 8.61 -11.11
C GLU A 49 2.28 8.41 -10.31
N ASN A 50 2.26 8.73 -9.01
CA ASN A 50 1.11 8.45 -8.15
C ASN A 50 0.38 9.73 -7.73
N ASP A 51 -0.82 9.94 -8.28
CA ASP A 51 -1.70 11.08 -8.00
C ASP A 51 -2.01 11.31 -6.51
N TYR A 52 -1.87 10.25 -5.70
CA TYR A 52 -2.17 10.27 -4.27
C TYR A 52 -0.96 10.62 -3.39
N HIS A 53 0.25 10.75 -3.96
CA HIS A 53 1.48 11.09 -3.22
C HIS A 53 1.30 12.35 -2.35
N LYS A 54 0.58 13.35 -2.85
CA LYS A 54 0.30 14.61 -2.13
C LYS A 54 -0.49 14.46 -0.82
N PHE A 55 -1.10 13.30 -0.55
CA PHE A 55 -1.90 13.07 0.65
C PHE A 55 -1.19 12.25 1.74
N VAL A 56 0.04 11.79 1.48
CA VAL A 56 0.73 10.83 2.35
C VAL A 56 1.96 11.40 3.04
N GLU A 57 2.10 12.73 3.07
CA GLU A 57 3.17 13.42 3.81
C GLU A 57 4.58 12.93 3.46
N ASN A 58 4.83 12.65 2.18
CA ASN A 58 6.08 12.10 1.66
C ASN A 58 6.47 10.71 2.22
N ASN A 59 5.51 9.98 2.79
CA ASN A 59 5.71 8.58 3.16
C ASN A 59 5.54 7.66 1.95
N LEU A 60 6.38 6.63 1.86
CA LEU A 60 6.28 5.60 0.83
C LEU A 60 4.97 4.80 0.99
N ILE A 61 4.17 4.74 -0.07
CA ILE A 61 2.93 3.96 -0.15
C ILE A 61 3.32 2.50 -0.40
N VAL A 62 3.13 1.67 0.63
CA VAL A 62 3.37 0.23 0.55
C VAL A 62 2.20 -0.51 -0.09
N HIS A 63 1.00 0.05 0.03
CA HIS A 63 -0.19 -0.48 -0.62
C HIS A 63 -1.29 0.57 -0.77
N GLN A 64 -2.04 0.46 -1.87
CA GLN A 64 -3.22 1.28 -2.09
C GLN A 64 -4.34 0.47 -2.74
N GLY A 65 -5.58 0.87 -2.48
CA GLY A 65 -6.75 0.21 -3.04
C GLY A 65 -8.05 0.96 -2.79
N LEU A 66 -8.99 0.82 -3.72
CA LEU A 66 -10.32 1.40 -3.58
C LEU A 66 -11.22 0.47 -2.77
N LEU A 67 -11.75 0.99 -1.66
CA LEU A 67 -12.66 0.28 -0.76
C LEU A 67 -13.91 1.08 -0.51
N ASP A 68 -15.00 0.38 -0.22
CA ASP A 68 -16.25 0.98 0.23
C ASP A 68 -16.27 1.04 1.75
N LYS A 69 -16.22 2.27 2.28
CA LYS A 69 -16.24 2.55 3.70
C LYS A 69 -17.67 2.88 4.14
N ARG A 70 -18.26 2.09 5.05
CA ARG A 70 -19.59 2.41 5.60
C ARG A 70 -19.54 3.65 6.49
N LYS A 71 -20.51 4.55 6.31
CA LYS A 71 -20.79 5.71 7.17
C LYS A 71 -22.31 5.85 7.30
N GLY A 72 -22.85 5.41 8.43
CA GLY A 72 -24.30 5.30 8.62
C GLY A 72 -24.88 4.25 7.68
N LEU A 73 -26.00 4.56 7.02
CA LEU A 73 -26.69 3.64 6.11
C LEU A 73 -25.98 3.45 4.75
N PHE A 74 -25.11 4.38 4.35
CA PHE A 74 -24.48 4.37 3.03
C PHE A 74 -22.99 4.05 3.10
N ALA A 75 -22.51 3.29 2.11
CA ALA A 75 -21.08 3.12 1.87
C ALA A 75 -20.56 4.25 0.96
N ARG A 76 -19.30 4.64 1.15
CA ARG A 76 -18.62 5.62 0.31
C ARG A 76 -17.32 5.02 -0.20
N ARG A 77 -17.13 5.05 -1.53
CA ARG A 77 -15.91 4.66 -2.20
C ARG A 77 -14.76 5.56 -1.78
N ARG A 78 -13.66 4.99 -1.29
CA ARG A 78 -12.46 5.72 -0.85
C ARG A 78 -11.20 4.99 -1.33
N MET A 79 -10.21 5.76 -1.75
CA MET A 79 -8.86 5.24 -1.95
C MET A 79 -8.19 5.15 -0.59
N PHE A 80 -7.85 3.94 -0.14
CA PHE A 80 -7.05 3.72 1.05
C PHE A 80 -5.59 3.63 0.66
N LEU A 81 -4.74 4.32 1.42
CA LEU A 81 -3.30 4.41 1.21
C LEU A 81 -2.61 3.98 2.49
N MET A 82 -1.95 2.85 2.42
CA MET A 82 -1.11 2.34 3.49
C MET A 82 0.32 2.77 3.22
N THR A 83 0.95 3.41 4.21
CA THR A 83 2.30 3.94 4.07
C THR A 83 3.24 3.37 5.13
N GLU A 84 4.52 3.60 4.96
CA GLU A 84 5.48 3.56 6.08
C GLU A 84 5.07 4.57 7.17
N GLY A 85 5.51 4.36 8.42
CA GLY A 85 5.17 5.25 9.55
C GLY A 85 4.22 4.68 10.60
N PRO A 86 3.75 3.42 10.47
CA PRO A 86 2.61 3.02 9.64
C PRO A 86 1.41 3.97 9.72
N HIS A 87 0.94 4.44 8.56
CA HIS A 87 -0.29 5.22 8.45
C HIS A 87 -1.28 4.55 7.50
N LEU A 88 -2.57 4.83 7.71
CA LEU A 88 -3.63 4.40 6.80
C LEU A 88 -4.58 5.56 6.49
N TYR A 89 -4.25 6.28 5.42
CA TYR A 89 -5.02 7.41 4.91
C TYR A 89 -6.19 6.92 4.07
N TYR A 90 -7.27 7.70 4.01
CA TYR A 90 -8.35 7.48 3.05
C TYR A 90 -8.78 8.77 2.36
N VAL A 91 -8.73 8.72 1.03
CA VAL A 91 -8.98 9.85 0.13
C VAL A 91 -10.28 9.63 -0.62
N ASP A 92 -11.01 10.71 -0.90
CA ASP A 92 -12.11 10.70 -1.85
C ASP A 92 -11.54 10.70 -3.28
N PRO A 93 -11.66 9.61 -4.05
CA PRO A 93 -11.03 9.49 -5.36
C PRO A 93 -11.69 10.36 -6.44
N VAL A 94 -12.91 10.85 -6.20
CA VAL A 94 -13.64 11.71 -7.15
C VAL A 94 -13.21 13.16 -6.96
N ASN A 95 -13.24 13.62 -5.72
CA ASN A 95 -12.92 15.00 -5.39
C ASN A 95 -11.42 15.24 -5.16
N MET A 96 -10.62 14.16 -5.08
CA MET A 96 -9.20 14.19 -4.71
C MET A 96 -8.97 14.99 -3.41
N VAL A 97 -9.66 14.59 -2.34
CA VAL A 97 -9.58 15.23 -1.01
C VAL A 97 -9.32 14.19 0.07
N LEU A 98 -8.32 14.43 0.92
CA LEU A 98 -8.07 13.64 2.13
C LEU A 98 -9.26 13.75 3.09
N LYS A 99 -9.89 12.62 3.41
CA LYS A 99 -11.04 12.61 4.34
C LYS A 99 -10.64 12.26 5.77
N GLY A 100 -9.44 11.72 5.95
CA GLY A 100 -8.84 11.46 7.25
C GLY A 100 -7.90 10.25 7.21
N GLU A 101 -7.54 9.81 8.41
CA GLU A 101 -6.65 8.69 8.66
C GLU A 101 -7.29 7.74 9.68
N VAL A 102 -6.96 6.44 9.60
CA VAL A 102 -7.25 5.51 10.68
C VAL A 102 -6.13 5.61 11.72
N PRO A 103 -6.42 5.99 12.97
CA PRO A 103 -5.39 6.18 13.98
C PRO A 103 -4.69 4.85 14.26
N TRP A 104 -3.41 4.77 13.89
CA TRP A 104 -2.62 3.56 14.10
C TRP A 104 -2.21 3.43 15.58
N SER A 105 -2.29 2.21 16.11
CA SER A 105 -1.86 1.88 17.47
C SER A 105 -1.67 0.38 17.59
N ARG A 106 -0.96 -0.07 18.64
CA ARG A 106 -0.77 -1.51 18.93
C ARG A 106 -2.09 -2.26 19.19
N THR A 107 -3.15 -1.51 19.51
CA THR A 107 -4.49 -2.06 19.73
C THR A 107 -5.33 -2.15 18.46
N VAL A 108 -4.84 -1.63 17.32
CA VAL A 108 -5.57 -1.76 16.05
C VAL A 108 -5.58 -3.22 15.64
N ARG A 109 -6.77 -3.76 15.40
CA ARG A 109 -6.95 -5.15 14.99
C ARG A 109 -7.79 -5.22 13.72
N PRO A 110 -7.23 -5.74 12.61
CA PRO A 110 -8.04 -6.09 11.46
C PRO A 110 -8.78 -7.41 11.71
N GLU A 111 -10.05 -7.49 11.31
CA GLU A 111 -10.88 -8.70 11.37
C GLU A 111 -11.54 -8.93 10.02
N SER A 112 -11.33 -10.11 9.40
CA SER A 112 -12.02 -10.47 8.16
C SER A 112 -13.32 -11.20 8.46
N LYS A 113 -14.45 -10.66 8.03
CA LYS A 113 -15.74 -11.35 8.10
C LYS A 113 -15.94 -12.32 6.94
N ASN A 114 -15.52 -11.91 5.75
CA ASN A 114 -15.46 -12.74 4.54
C ASN A 114 -14.44 -12.14 3.56
N PHE A 115 -14.29 -12.73 2.37
CA PHE A 115 -13.31 -12.27 1.37
C PHE A 115 -13.53 -10.84 0.86
N LYS A 116 -14.73 -10.28 1.04
CA LYS A 116 -15.10 -8.94 0.59
C LYS A 116 -15.17 -7.94 1.74
N VAL A 117 -15.53 -8.37 2.94
CA VAL A 117 -15.86 -7.49 4.07
C VAL A 117 -14.90 -7.75 5.21
N PHE A 118 -14.29 -6.66 5.69
CA PHE A 118 -13.41 -6.68 6.84
C PHE A 118 -13.58 -5.43 7.71
N PHE A 119 -13.16 -5.54 8.96
CA PHE A 119 -13.23 -4.51 9.97
C PHE A 119 -11.83 -4.10 10.40
N MET A 120 -11.66 -2.82 10.74
CA MET A 120 -10.52 -2.38 11.52
C MET A 120 -11.02 -1.81 12.84
N HIS A 121 -10.69 -2.51 13.92
CA HIS A 121 -11.01 -2.09 15.27
C HIS A 121 -9.95 -1.12 15.75
N THR A 122 -10.36 0.08 16.14
CA THR A 122 -9.54 1.03 16.88
C THR A 122 -10.22 1.29 18.23
N PRO A 123 -9.52 1.79 19.27
CA PRO A 123 -10.11 1.98 20.59
C PRO A 123 -11.38 2.83 20.60
N LYS A 124 -11.47 3.84 19.72
CA LYS A 124 -12.61 4.75 19.65
C LYS A 124 -13.68 4.33 18.64
N ARG A 125 -13.33 3.48 17.66
CA ARG A 125 -14.18 3.24 16.49
C ARG A 125 -13.82 1.96 15.73
N THR A 126 -14.83 1.27 15.24
CA THR A 126 -14.67 0.23 14.21
C THR A 126 -14.91 0.80 12.81
N TYR A 127 -13.98 0.56 11.90
CA TYR A 127 -14.08 0.92 10.49
C TYR A 127 -14.58 -0.29 9.70
N TYR A 128 -15.69 -0.13 9.00
CA TYR A 128 -16.33 -1.18 8.21
C TYR A 128 -15.96 -0.97 6.74
N LEU A 129 -15.20 -1.91 6.18
CA LEU A 129 -14.59 -1.81 4.87
C LEU A 129 -15.02 -2.99 4.00
N GLU A 130 -15.33 -2.68 2.74
CA GLU A 130 -15.73 -3.66 1.75
C GLU A 130 -14.89 -3.49 0.48
N ASP A 131 -14.33 -4.58 -0.03
CA ASP A 131 -13.70 -4.69 -1.34
C ASP A 131 -14.73 -5.24 -2.34
N PRO A 132 -15.37 -4.39 -3.16
CA PRO A 132 -16.36 -4.85 -4.14
C PRO A 132 -15.73 -5.68 -5.26
N ALA A 133 -14.41 -5.57 -5.50
CA ALA A 133 -13.73 -6.39 -6.50
C ALA A 133 -13.60 -7.85 -6.05
N GLY A 134 -13.71 -8.11 -4.74
CA GLY A 134 -13.73 -9.47 -4.17
C GLY A 134 -12.50 -10.29 -4.49
N THR A 135 -11.35 -9.64 -4.68
CA THR A 135 -10.11 -10.30 -5.12
C THR A 135 -9.48 -11.19 -4.04
N GLY A 136 -10.14 -11.43 -2.90
CA GLY A 136 -9.71 -12.38 -1.85
C GLY A 136 -8.45 -11.96 -1.09
N LYS A 137 -7.69 -10.98 -1.60
CA LYS A 137 -6.57 -10.29 -0.95
C LYS A 137 -7.10 -9.27 0.06
N SER A 138 -7.95 -9.73 0.97
CA SER A 138 -8.64 -8.90 1.95
C SER A 138 -7.66 -7.93 2.60
N GLY A 139 -7.99 -6.64 2.58
CA GLY A 139 -7.14 -5.60 3.18
C GLY A 139 -6.79 -5.91 4.63
N ALA A 140 -7.62 -6.69 5.33
CA ALA A 140 -7.32 -7.21 6.65
C ALA A 140 -6.08 -8.12 6.72
N VAL A 141 -5.87 -9.06 5.78
CA VAL A 141 -4.64 -9.89 5.71
C VAL A 141 -3.41 -9.02 5.43
N LYS A 142 -3.59 -8.02 4.58
CA LYS A 142 -2.58 -7.01 4.19
C LYS A 142 -2.23 -6.08 5.38
N LEU A 143 -3.18 -5.82 6.28
CA LEU A 143 -3.02 -4.99 7.47
C LEU A 143 -2.48 -5.79 8.67
N SER A 144 -2.83 -7.07 8.79
CA SER A 144 -2.38 -7.94 9.89
C SER A 144 -0.89 -8.26 9.79
N SER A 145 -0.34 -8.38 8.58
CA SER A 145 1.09 -8.55 8.38
C SER A 145 1.91 -7.35 8.89
N CYS A 146 1.36 -6.12 8.82
CA CYS A 146 2.04 -4.92 9.34
C CYS A 146 1.83 -4.66 10.84
N GLY A 147 0.72 -5.13 11.43
CA GLY A 147 0.50 -5.04 12.89
C GLY A 147 1.57 -5.76 13.71
N ASN A 148 2.05 -6.91 13.23
CA ASN A 148 3.11 -7.70 13.89
C ASN A 148 4.52 -7.11 13.71
N ILE A 149 4.71 -6.13 12.82
CA ILE A 149 6.01 -5.49 12.57
C ILE A 149 6.32 -4.45 13.67
N THR A 150 5.30 -3.84 14.29
CA THR A 150 5.53 -2.88 15.39
C THR A 150 5.85 -3.56 16.73
N THR A 151 5.59 -4.86 16.88
CA THR A 151 5.98 -5.64 18.07
C THR A 151 7.43 -6.15 18.03
N GLY A 152 8.08 -6.15 16.87
CA GLY A 152 9.47 -6.63 16.70
C GLY A 152 10.58 -5.59 16.94
N LEU A 153 10.25 -4.34 17.27
CA LEU A 153 11.22 -3.25 17.44
C LEU A 153 11.27 -2.65 18.85
N VAL A 154 10.70 -3.31 19.86
CA VAL A 154 10.95 -2.95 21.27
C VAL A 154 11.40 -4.18 22.01
N SER A 155 12.71 -4.39 22.06
CA SER A 155 13.36 -5.24 23.05
C SER A 155 12.94 -4.75 24.45
N PRO A 156 12.43 -5.62 25.34
CA PRO A 156 12.28 -5.25 26.73
C PRO A 156 13.69 -5.19 27.34
N SER A 157 14.10 -4.00 27.77
CA SER A 157 15.14 -3.80 28.77
C SER A 157 14.61 -4.15 30.16
#